data_AF-A0A5Q0EJD0-F1
#
_entry.id   AF-A0A5Q0EJD0-F1
#
_cell.length_a   1.000
_cell.length_b   1.000
_cell.length_c   1.000
_cell.angle_alpha   90.00
_cell.angle_beta   90.00
_cell.angle_gamma   90.00
#
_symmetry.space_group_name_H-M   'P 1'
#
loop_
_entity.id
_entity.type
_entity.pdbx_description
1 polymer ?
#
loop_
_entity_poly.entity_id
_entity_poly.type
_entity_poly.pdbx_seq_one_letter_code
_entity_poly.pdbx_strand_id
1 'polypeptide(L)'
;MSLAAEDIDYIKTHIGEWLAEVSLGKPPVVYEIELRERMLRVEEELKHQRELMKQGFDAMEKRFDAMEKRFEAMDKRFEDMQSQMDKRFEAMDKRFEDMQSQMDKRFEAMDKRFEAVEKRFEAMDKRFEAVQQQMDQRFLDLNKRLDRFMLWSLGLTLSASGLVIAALKLWP
;
A
#
# COMPACT_ATOMS: atom_id res chain seq x y z
N MET A 1 -110.33 -31.17 17.03
CA MET A 1 -110.34 -29.71 17.25
C MET A 1 -110.52 -29.05 15.91
N SER A 2 -111.75 -28.63 15.59
CA SER A 2 -112.04 -27.83 14.39
C SER A 2 -111.64 -26.40 14.67
N LEU A 3 -110.86 -25.77 13.79
CA LEU A 3 -110.61 -24.33 13.86
C LEU A 3 -111.95 -23.60 13.81
N ALA A 4 -112.15 -22.65 14.72
CA ALA A 4 -113.31 -21.78 14.68
C ALA A 4 -113.20 -20.87 13.44
N ALA A 5 -114.34 -20.34 12.98
CA ALA A 5 -114.34 -19.41 11.85
C ALA A 5 -113.44 -18.18 12.10
N GLU A 6 -113.35 -17.76 13.36
CA GLU A 6 -112.50 -16.68 13.86
C GLU A 6 -111.01 -17.00 13.68
N ASP A 7 -110.59 -18.24 13.92
CA ASP A 7 -109.20 -18.66 13.74
C ASP A 7 -108.80 -18.65 12.26
N ILE A 8 -109.71 -19.04 11.37
CA ILE A 8 -109.49 -19.03 9.91
C ILE A 8 -109.37 -17.59 9.41
N ASP A 9 -110.20 -16.69 9.92
CA ASP A 9 -110.17 -15.27 9.54
C ASP A 9 -108.88 -14.60 10.03
N TYR A 10 -108.46 -14.90 11.26
CA TYR A 10 -107.20 -14.44 11.83
C TYR A 10 -105.99 -14.93 11.02
N ILE A 11 -105.95 -16.22 10.68
CA ILE A 11 -104.88 -16.77 9.83
C ILE A 11 -104.90 -16.10 8.46
N LYS A 12 -106.06 -15.92 7.81
CA LYS A 12 -106.15 -15.27 6.50
C LYS A 12 -105.68 -13.81 6.51
N THR A 13 -105.93 -13.08 7.58
CA THR A 13 -105.47 -11.69 7.71
C THR A 13 -103.98 -11.61 7.97
N HIS A 14 -103.39 -12.55 8.73
CA HIS A 14 -101.99 -12.48 9.15
C HIS A 14 -101.03 -13.30 8.27
N ILE A 15 -101.53 -14.22 7.42
CA ILE A 15 -100.68 -15.05 6.54
C ILE A 15 -99.92 -14.22 5.50
N GLY A 16 -100.47 -13.07 5.07
CA GLY A 16 -99.78 -12.15 4.17
C GLY A 16 -98.54 -11.51 4.82
N GLU A 17 -98.64 -11.15 6.10
CA GLU A 17 -97.51 -10.63 6.89
C GLU A 17 -96.51 -11.74 7.21
N TRP A 18 -96.96 -12.94 7.61
CA TRP A 18 -96.07 -14.06 7.89
C TRP A 18 -95.32 -14.54 6.64
N LEU A 19 -95.95 -14.56 5.47
CA LEU A 19 -95.27 -14.91 4.22
C LEU A 19 -94.30 -13.81 3.79
N ALA A 20 -94.61 -12.54 4.05
CA ALA A 20 -93.68 -11.44 3.80
C ALA A 20 -92.45 -11.51 4.72
N GLU A 21 -92.65 -11.79 6.02
CA GLU A 21 -91.59 -12.01 7.01
C GLU A 21 -90.76 -13.27 6.70
N VAL A 22 -91.37 -14.37 6.27
CA VAL A 22 -90.63 -15.59 5.88
C VAL A 22 -89.90 -15.39 4.54
N SER A 23 -90.41 -14.51 3.67
CA SER A 23 -89.75 -14.08 2.43
C SER A 23 -88.64 -13.03 2.65
N LEU A 24 -88.16 -12.83 3.89
CA LEU A 24 -86.98 -12.01 4.22
C LEU A 24 -85.67 -12.46 3.53
N GLY A 25 -85.71 -13.43 2.60
CA GLY A 25 -84.72 -13.57 1.54
C GLY A 25 -85.22 -12.90 0.27
N LYS A 26 -84.53 -11.84 -0.17
CA LYS A 26 -84.80 -11.09 -1.42
C LYS A 26 -85.23 -12.02 -2.58
N PRO A 27 -86.09 -11.60 -3.51
CA PRO A 27 -86.57 -12.46 -4.61
C PRO A 27 -85.40 -13.19 -5.32
N PRO A 28 -85.54 -14.44 -5.80
CA PRO A 28 -84.43 -15.22 -6.38
C PRO A 28 -83.62 -14.47 -7.46
N VAL A 29 -84.31 -13.65 -8.26
CA VAL A 29 -83.71 -12.78 -9.29
C VAL A 29 -82.74 -11.75 -8.69
N VAL A 30 -83.02 -11.23 -7.49
CA VAL A 30 -82.17 -10.25 -6.79
C VAL A 30 -80.87 -10.91 -6.29
N TYR A 31 -80.91 -12.17 -5.84
CA TYR A 31 -79.70 -12.93 -5.49
C TYR A 31 -78.81 -13.21 -6.71
N GLU A 32 -79.39 -13.54 -7.86
CA GLU A 32 -78.62 -13.75 -9.09
C GLU A 32 -77.95 -12.46 -9.59
N ILE A 33 -78.63 -11.31 -9.45
CA ILE A 33 -78.08 -9.99 -9.79
C ILE A 33 -76.92 -9.64 -8.85
N GLU A 34 -77.08 -9.80 -7.54
CA GLU A 34 -76.01 -9.53 -6.57
C GLU A 34 -74.78 -10.44 -6.78
N LEU A 35 -74.99 -11.72 -7.09
CA LEU A 35 -73.90 -12.64 -7.40
C LEU A 35 -73.15 -12.26 -8.68
N ARG A 36 -73.87 -11.85 -9.73
CA ARG A 36 -73.23 -11.34 -10.96
C ARG A 36 -72.47 -10.04 -10.71
N GLU A 37 -72.98 -9.13 -9.90
CA GLU A 37 -72.26 -7.91 -9.52
C GLU A 37 -71.00 -8.20 -8.69
N ARG A 38 -71.04 -9.19 -7.79
CA ARG A 38 -69.85 -9.62 -7.04
C ARG A 38 -68.84 -10.30 -7.98
N MET A 39 -69.31 -11.10 -8.93
CA MET A 39 -68.45 -11.75 -9.92
C MET A 39 -67.75 -10.73 -10.82
N LEU A 40 -68.48 -9.72 -11.31
CA LEU A 40 -67.91 -8.62 -12.09
C LEU A 40 -66.88 -7.82 -11.30
N ARG A 41 -67.17 -7.49 -10.03
CA ARG A 41 -66.19 -6.84 -9.14
C ARG A 41 -64.91 -7.67 -8.97
N VAL A 42 -65.04 -8.97 -8.75
CA VAL A 42 -63.88 -9.87 -8.61
C VAL A 42 -63.08 -9.95 -9.92
N GLU A 43 -63.74 -10.02 -11.08
CA GLU A 43 -63.05 -10.02 -12.37
C GLU A 43 -62.30 -8.70 -12.63
N GLU A 44 -62.89 -7.56 -12.26
CA GLU A 44 -62.24 -6.25 -12.33
C GLU A 44 -61.05 -6.15 -11.37
N GLU A 45 -61.19 -6.62 -10.13
CA GLU A 45 -60.09 -6.69 -9.16
C GLU A 45 -58.95 -7.59 -9.65
N LEU A 46 -59.26 -8.77 -10.22
CA LEU A 46 -58.27 -9.67 -10.79
C LEU A 46 -57.57 -9.07 -12.01
N LYS A 47 -58.28 -8.34 -12.87
CA LYS A 47 -57.68 -7.59 -13.98
C LYS A 47 -56.76 -6.50 -13.45
N HIS A 48 -57.20 -5.73 -12.45
CA HIS A 48 -56.41 -4.68 -11.84
C HIS A 48 -55.14 -5.25 -11.18
N GLN A 49 -55.26 -6.34 -10.44
CA GLN A 49 -54.13 -7.01 -9.81
C GLN A 49 -53.14 -7.55 -10.85
N ARG A 50 -53.63 -8.13 -11.96
CA ARG A 50 -52.77 -8.58 -13.07
C ARG A 50 -52.01 -7.42 -13.71
N GLU A 51 -52.66 -6.27 -13.89
CA GLU A 51 -52.02 -5.08 -14.43
C GLU A 51 -50.95 -4.52 -13.48
N LEU A 52 -51.25 -4.42 -12.17
CA LEU A 52 -50.26 -4.03 -11.16
C LEU A 52 -49.07 -4.99 -11.12
N MET A 53 -49.32 -6.30 -11.22
CA MET A 53 -48.27 -7.32 -11.26
C MET A 53 -47.40 -7.13 -12.51
N LYS A 54 -48.00 -6.88 -13.68
CA LYS A 54 -47.26 -6.62 -14.91
C LYS A 54 -46.38 -5.37 -14.79
N GLN A 55 -46.92 -4.28 -14.27
CA GLN A 55 -46.14 -3.06 -14.01
C GLN A 55 -45.01 -3.29 -13.00
N GLY A 56 -45.24 -4.13 -11.99
CA GLY A 56 -44.21 -4.56 -11.04
C GLY A 56 -43.08 -5.33 -11.72
N PHE A 57 -43.40 -6.25 -12.64
CA PHE A 57 -42.42 -6.98 -13.43
C PHE A 57 -41.64 -6.06 -14.38
N ASP A 58 -42.31 -5.17 -15.12
CA ASP A 58 -41.66 -4.22 -16.02
C ASP A 58 -40.69 -3.28 -15.25
N ALA A 59 -41.08 -2.86 -14.05
CA ALA A 59 -40.22 -2.05 -13.18
C ALA A 59 -39.03 -2.86 -12.64
N MET A 60 -39.22 -4.15 -12.36
CA MET A 60 -38.17 -5.05 -11.92
C MET A 60 -37.16 -5.32 -13.04
N GLU A 61 -37.62 -5.59 -14.25
CA GLU A 61 -36.78 -5.81 -15.43
C GLU A 61 -35.88 -4.60 -15.71
N LYS A 62 -36.44 -3.39 -15.70
CA LYS A 62 -35.65 -2.14 -15.81
C LYS A 62 -34.59 -1.99 -14.71
N ARG A 63 -34.89 -2.44 -13.50
CA ARG A 63 -33.92 -2.42 -12.39
C ARG A 63 -32.82 -3.45 -12.60
N PHE A 64 -33.13 -4.62 -13.14
CA PHE A 64 -32.14 -5.63 -13.49
C PHE A 64 -31.23 -5.14 -14.61
N ASP A 65 -31.76 -4.57 -15.70
CA ASP A 65 -30.95 -3.99 -16.77
C ASP A 65 -30.01 -2.89 -16.25
N ALA A 66 -30.50 -2.03 -15.34
CA ALA A 66 -29.69 -1.00 -14.73
C ALA A 66 -28.60 -1.57 -13.81
N MET A 67 -28.88 -2.69 -13.15
CA MET A 67 -27.92 -3.39 -12.30
C MET A 67 -26.84 -4.09 -13.13
N GLU A 68 -27.21 -4.77 -14.21
CA GLU A 68 -26.28 -5.42 -15.14
C GLU A 68 -25.28 -4.41 -15.73
N LYS A 69 -25.77 -3.25 -16.22
CA LYS A 69 -24.91 -2.16 -16.70
C LYS A 69 -23.95 -1.63 -15.63
N ARG A 70 -24.38 -1.61 -14.36
CA ARG A 70 -23.52 -1.20 -13.25
C ARG A 70 -22.45 -2.23 -12.96
N PHE A 71 -22.77 -3.52 -13.06
CA PHE A 71 -21.79 -4.60 -12.92
C PHE A 71 -20.76 -4.57 -14.05
N GLU A 72 -21.19 -4.46 -15.32
CA GLU A 72 -20.26 -4.32 -16.44
C GLU A 72 -19.32 -3.10 -16.29
N ALA A 73 -19.86 -1.98 -15.82
CA ALA A 73 -19.05 -0.79 -15.55
C ALA A 73 -18.08 -0.99 -14.38
N MET A 74 -18.47 -1.78 -13.38
CA MET A 74 -17.61 -2.15 -12.25
C MET A 74 -16.47 -3.07 -12.70
N ASP A 75 -16.78 -4.09 -13.50
CA ASP A 75 -15.80 -5.03 -14.04
C ASP A 75 -14.74 -4.31 -14.88
N LYS A 76 -15.16 -3.42 -15.79
CA LYS A 76 -14.20 -2.59 -16.56
C LYS A 76 -13.31 -1.74 -15.67
N ARG A 77 -13.86 -1.14 -14.61
CA ARG A 77 -13.06 -0.36 -13.65
C ARG A 77 -12.07 -1.21 -12.88
N PHE A 78 -12.43 -2.46 -12.56
CA PHE A 78 -11.52 -3.40 -11.92
C PHE A 78 -10.40 -3.83 -12.87
N GLU A 79 -10.70 -4.16 -14.12
CA GLU A 79 -9.71 -4.48 -15.14
C GLU A 79 -8.74 -3.30 -15.38
N ASP A 80 -9.27 -2.09 -15.52
CA ASP A 80 -8.45 -0.88 -15.68
C ASP A 80 -7.55 -0.63 -14.46
N MET A 81 -8.07 -0.83 -13.26
CA MET A 81 -7.30 -0.67 -12.02
C MET A 81 -6.19 -1.72 -11.94
N GLN A 82 -6.48 -2.98 -12.25
CA GLN A 82 -5.50 -4.06 -12.27
C GLN A 82 -4.39 -3.78 -13.29
N SER A 83 -4.76 -3.41 -14.52
CA SER A 83 -3.80 -3.04 -15.57
C SER A 83 -2.90 -1.87 -15.16
N GLN A 84 -3.46 -0.85 -14.48
CA GLN A 84 -2.67 0.28 -13.96
C GLN A 84 -1.74 -0.14 -12.82
N MET A 85 -2.18 -1.03 -11.93
CA MET A 85 -1.32 -1.56 -10.87
C MET A 85 -0.17 -2.35 -11.46
N ASP A 86 -0.42 -3.27 -12.39
CA ASP A 86 0.61 -4.09 -13.03
C ASP A 86 1.68 -3.21 -13.70
N LYS A 87 1.26 -2.20 -14.49
CA LYS A 87 2.18 -1.23 -15.11
C LYS A 87 3.00 -0.45 -14.09
N ARG A 88 2.42 -0.09 -12.94
CA ARG A 88 3.13 0.62 -11.87
C ARG A 88 4.14 -0.29 -11.18
N PHE A 89 3.80 -1.55 -10.93
CA PHE A 89 4.73 -2.53 -10.37
C PHE A 89 5.89 -2.80 -11.32
N GLU A 90 5.64 -3.05 -12.62
CA GLU A 90 6.70 -3.21 -13.62
C GLU A 90 7.64 -1.99 -13.69
N ALA A 91 7.09 -0.77 -13.60
CA ALA A 91 7.88 0.45 -13.59
C ALA A 91 8.71 0.60 -12.30
N MET A 92 8.18 0.11 -11.17
CA MET A 92 8.88 0.10 -9.89
C MET A 92 10.03 -0.91 -9.91
N ASP A 93 9.79 -2.12 -10.43
CA ASP A 93 10.81 -3.16 -10.58
C ASP A 93 11.98 -2.69 -11.44
N LYS A 94 11.70 -2.09 -12.61
CA LYS A 94 12.75 -1.50 -13.45
C LYS A 94 13.58 -0.43 -12.73
N ARG A 95 12.92 0.44 -11.96
CA ARG A 95 13.64 1.46 -11.16
C ARG A 95 14.52 0.85 -10.08
N PHE A 96 14.07 -0.25 -9.46
CA PHE A 96 14.87 -0.97 -8.48
C PHE A 96 16.08 -1.63 -9.13
N GLU A 97 15.91 -2.30 -10.27
CA GLU A 97 17.01 -2.89 -11.04
C GLU A 97 18.03 -1.83 -11.46
N ASP A 98 17.56 -0.69 -11.99
CA ASP A 98 18.44 0.44 -12.37
C ASP A 98 19.20 1.02 -11.17
N MET A 99 18.53 1.15 -10.02
CA MET A 99 19.16 1.65 -8.79
C MET A 99 20.23 0.67 -8.29
N GLN A 100 19.92 -0.63 -8.29
CA GLN A 100 20.85 -1.67 -7.89
C GLN A 100 22.09 -1.68 -8.80
N SER A 101 21.88 -1.65 -10.12
CA SER A 101 22.98 -1.58 -11.10
C SER A 101 23.86 -0.33 -10.90
N GLN A 102 23.26 0.82 -10.59
CA GLN A 102 24.01 2.05 -10.30
C GLN A 102 24.79 1.95 -8.99
N MET A 103 24.21 1.33 -7.95
CA MET A 103 24.92 1.09 -6.69
C MET A 103 26.11 0.17 -6.90
N ASP A 104 25.93 -0.96 -7.59
CA ASP A 104 27.01 -1.91 -7.88
C ASP A 104 28.18 -1.22 -8.60
N LYS A 105 27.89 -0.43 -9.65
CA LYS A 105 28.92 0.35 -10.36
C LYS A 105 29.63 1.36 -9.46
N ARG A 106 28.91 2.00 -8.52
CA ARG A 106 29.51 2.95 -7.57
C ARG A 106 30.40 2.24 -6.57
N PHE A 107 29.99 1.08 -6.07
CA PHE A 107 30.81 0.26 -5.17
C PHE A 107 32.08 -0.22 -5.88
N GLU A 108 31.98 -0.76 -7.09
CA GLU A 108 33.16 -1.15 -7.88
C GLU A 108 34.12 0.03 -8.11
N ALA A 109 33.59 1.23 -8.38
CA ALA A 109 34.41 2.43 -8.54
C ALA A 109 35.07 2.86 -7.21
N MET A 110 34.40 2.65 -6.09
CA MET A 110 34.92 2.92 -4.75
C MET A 110 36.04 1.93 -4.40
N ASP A 111 35.86 0.65 -4.68
CA ASP A 111 36.88 -0.39 -4.47
C ASP A 111 38.16 -0.08 -5.26
N LYS A 112 38.03 0.26 -6.55
CA LYS A 112 39.19 0.68 -7.37
C LYS A 112 39.90 1.92 -6.81
N ARG A 113 39.16 2.86 -6.22
CA ARG A 113 39.75 4.04 -5.57
C ARG A 113 40.48 3.65 -4.29
N PHE A 114 39.93 2.74 -3.49
CA PHE A 114 40.60 2.23 -2.30
C PHE A 114 41.89 1.48 -2.65
N GLU A 115 41.87 0.59 -3.63
CA GLU A 115 43.08 -0.09 -4.10
C GLU A 115 44.16 0.91 -4.56
N ALA A 116 43.76 1.98 -5.27
CA ALA A 116 44.69 3.01 -5.70
C ALA A 116 45.27 3.82 -4.52
N VAL A 117 44.47 4.05 -3.49
CA VAL A 117 44.90 4.71 -2.24
C VAL A 117 45.86 3.82 -1.47
N GLU A 118 45.56 2.53 -1.34
CA GLU A 118 46.42 1.53 -0.66
C GLU A 118 47.80 1.47 -1.32
N LYS A 119 47.86 1.37 -2.66
CA LYS A 119 49.13 1.43 -3.41
C LYS A 119 49.93 2.72 -3.17
N ARG A 120 49.24 3.86 -2.99
CA ARG A 120 49.90 5.14 -2.68
C ARG A 120 50.46 5.15 -1.26
N PHE A 121 49.74 4.57 -0.30
CA PHE A 121 50.22 4.41 1.07
C PHE A 121 51.45 3.49 1.11
N GLU A 122 51.41 2.33 0.47
CA GLU A 122 52.59 1.44 0.37
C GLU A 122 53.81 2.14 -0.25
N ALA A 123 53.60 2.95 -1.29
CA ALA A 123 54.67 3.72 -1.91
C ALA A 123 55.21 4.83 -1.00
N MET A 124 54.34 5.44 -0.17
CA MET A 124 54.70 6.44 0.82
C MET A 124 55.51 5.80 1.96
N ASP A 125 55.09 4.65 2.47
CA ASP A 125 55.79 3.91 3.51
C ASP A 125 57.20 3.54 3.07
N LYS A 126 57.37 3.00 1.85
CA LYS A 126 58.70 2.73 1.27
C LYS A 126 59.59 3.97 1.17
N ARG A 127 59.00 5.13 0.83
CA ARG A 127 59.74 6.40 0.80
C ARG A 127 60.15 6.86 2.20
N PHE A 128 59.27 6.72 3.18
CA PHE A 128 59.58 7.02 4.57
C PHE A 128 60.70 6.13 5.11
N GLU A 129 60.63 4.83 4.87
CA GLU A 129 61.70 3.89 5.22
C GLU A 129 63.05 4.28 4.58
N ALA A 130 63.04 4.61 3.28
CA ALA A 130 64.26 5.05 2.58
C ALA A 130 64.82 6.36 3.14
N VAL A 131 63.97 7.32 3.47
CA VAL A 131 64.37 8.60 4.10
C VAL A 131 64.94 8.36 5.49
N GLN A 132 64.31 7.50 6.29
CA GLN A 132 64.78 7.14 7.63
C GLN A 132 66.16 6.49 7.57
N GLN A 133 66.36 5.50 6.69
CA GLN A 133 67.66 4.87 6.46
C GLN A 133 68.73 5.89 6.02
N GLN A 134 68.37 6.82 5.13
CA GLN A 134 69.30 7.86 4.68
C GLN A 134 69.66 8.83 5.82
N MET A 135 68.72 9.19 6.68
CA MET A 135 68.99 10.02 7.86
C MET A 135 69.90 9.29 8.84
N ASP A 136 69.62 8.03 9.17
CA ASP A 136 70.45 7.23 10.06
C ASP A 136 71.90 7.12 9.56
N GLN A 137 72.08 6.88 8.25
CA GLN A 137 73.40 6.88 7.59
C GLN A 137 74.11 8.23 7.74
N ARG A 138 73.41 9.34 7.52
CA ARG A 138 73.98 10.69 7.66
C ARG A 138 74.36 11.00 9.11
N PHE A 139 73.53 10.62 10.09
CA PHE A 139 73.85 10.79 11.50
C PHE A 139 75.09 10.00 11.90
N LEU A 140 75.24 8.76 11.42
CA LEU A 140 76.44 7.96 11.67
C LEU A 140 77.70 8.59 11.04
N ASP A 141 77.62 9.12 9.80
CA ASP A 141 78.76 9.81 9.17
C ASP A 141 79.12 11.10 9.93
N LEU A 142 78.13 11.89 10.35
CA LEU A 142 78.34 13.09 11.16
C LEU A 142 78.99 12.77 12.50
N ASN A 143 78.50 11.75 13.22
CA ASN A 143 79.11 11.31 14.48
C ASN A 143 80.58 10.90 14.28
N LYS A 144 80.89 10.12 13.24
CA LYS A 144 82.27 9.73 12.92
C LYS A 144 83.17 10.93 12.62
N ARG A 145 82.66 11.96 11.94
CA ARG A 145 83.41 13.19 11.68
C ARG A 145 83.64 14.00 12.95
N LEU A 146 82.63 14.10 13.81
CA LEU A 146 82.72 14.77 15.11
C LEU A 146 83.71 14.07 16.03
N ASP A 147 83.68 12.74 16.13
CA ASP A 147 84.63 11.95 16.93
C ASP A 147 86.06 12.17 16.44
N ARG A 148 86.27 12.11 15.11
CA ARG A 148 87.57 12.39 14.51
C ARG A 148 88.03 13.81 14.85
N PHE A 149 87.17 14.81 14.65
CA PHE A 149 87.47 16.20 14.99
C PHE A 149 87.82 16.38 16.47
N MET A 150 87.10 15.71 17.38
CA MET A 150 87.36 15.72 18.81
C MET A 150 88.75 15.15 19.14
N LEU A 151 89.13 14.02 18.51
CA LEU A 151 90.46 13.43 18.69
C LEU A 151 91.57 14.37 18.21
N TRP A 152 91.40 15.00 17.04
CA TRP A 152 92.38 15.96 16.52
C TRP A 152 92.47 17.24 17.36
N SER A 153 91.34 17.78 17.82
CA SER A 153 91.32 19.00 18.63
C SER A 153 91.93 18.77 20.02
N LEU A 154 91.68 17.61 20.64
CA LEU A 154 92.36 17.20 21.87
C LEU A 154 93.88 17.04 21.68
N GLY A 155 94.31 16.45 20.55
CA GLY A 155 95.74 16.38 20.21
C GLY A 155 96.37 17.77 20.05
N LEU A 156 95.67 18.68 19.36
CA LEU A 156 96.13 20.06 19.17
C LEU A 156 96.20 20.84 20.49
N THR A 157 95.18 20.75 21.35
CA THR A 157 95.19 21.43 22.65
C THR A 157 96.30 20.90 23.55
N LEU A 158 96.50 19.59 23.63
CA LEU A 158 97.60 18.99 24.39
C LEU A 158 98.97 19.43 23.86
N SER A 159 99.14 19.49 22.53
CA SER A 159 100.39 19.96 21.91
C SER A 159 100.65 21.45 22.20
N ALA A 160 99.63 22.29 22.10
CA ALA A 160 99.72 23.71 22.40
C ALA A 160 100.02 23.95 23.89
N SER A 161 99.34 23.24 24.78
CA SER A 161 99.61 23.29 26.23
C SER A 161 101.04 22.84 26.55
N GLY A 162 101.53 21.78 25.90
CA GLY A 162 102.92 21.33 26.06
C GLY A 162 103.94 22.38 25.61
N LEU A 163 103.70 23.05 24.48
CA LEU A 163 104.54 24.14 23.98
C LEU A 163 104.55 25.34 24.92
N VAL A 164 103.40 25.74 25.47
CA VAL A 164 103.30 26.83 26.45
C VAL A 164 104.08 26.51 27.71
N ILE A 165 103.94 25.29 28.25
CA ILE A 165 104.70 24.85 29.43
C ILE A 165 106.21 24.84 29.14
N ALA A 166 106.63 24.36 27.96
CA ALA A 166 108.03 24.36 27.57
C ALA A 166 108.60 25.78 27.44
N ALA A 167 107.85 26.70 26.84
CA ALA A 167 108.22 28.10 26.72
C ALA A 167 108.34 28.79 28.09
N LEU A 168 107.40 28.54 29.01
CA LEU A 168 107.46 29.04 30.39
C LEU A 168 108.67 28.49 31.16
N LYS A 169 109.05 27.22 30.94
CA LYS A 169 110.22 26.62 31.58
C LYS A 169 111.56 27.14 31.03
N LEU A 170 111.57 27.61 29.78
CA LEU A 170 112.74 28.20 29.11
C LEU A 170 112.93 29.69 29.40
N TRP A 171 111.95 30.34 30.05
CA TRP A 171 112.04 31.75 30.43
C TRP A 171 112.62 31.87 31.85
N PRO A 172 113.83 32.46 32.03
CA PRO A 172 114.47 32.64 33.33
C PRO A 172 113.83 33.73 34.19
#